data_AF-A0A939X7Q9-F1
#
_entry.id   AF-A0A939X7Q9-F1
#
_cell.length_a   1.000
_cell.length_b   1.000
_cell.length_c   1.000
_cell.angle_alpha   90.00
_cell.angle_beta   90.00
_cell.angle_gamma   90.00
#
_symmetry.space_group_name_H-M   'P 1'
#
loop_
_entity.id
_entity.type
_entity.pdbx_description
1 polymer ?
#
loop_
_entity_poly.entity_id
_entity_poly.type
_entity_poly.pdbx_seq_one_letter_code
_entity_poly.pdbx_strand_id
1 'polypeptide(L)'
;MKMKKTRIMSIVMSAVLLFGMSACSSKSSDKKSDDRDEHVEEKDDTEEETTTTTTVAEISHRTPTGTCTSDKFNDYEDMSFFYNGKKYTLGVTKLSDMVNDGVQFSNADSDFEIVVEKQSSFYIGFSFDVIPYRSVGLTVANFTDADLPAKDCVISSFNLSAIRELPDGAVTYNFPELFTKDDLINSVGEPARSSEFDSNGSKYEILTYEQASEVYMGYRSYVYTFMDGVINTIEMSYLP
;
A
#
# COMPACT_ATOMS: atom_id res chain seq x y z
N MET A 1 6.85 28.79 35.76
CA MET A 1 6.10 27.50 35.75
C MET A 1 6.68 26.64 34.63
N LYS A 2 7.51 25.65 34.96
CA LYS A 2 8.18 24.78 33.97
C LYS A 2 7.30 23.55 33.72
N MET A 3 6.68 23.44 32.55
CA MET A 3 5.99 22.22 32.16
C MET A 3 7.02 21.11 31.90
N LYS A 4 6.91 20.01 32.63
CA LYS A 4 7.65 18.78 32.36
C LYS A 4 7.12 18.19 31.06
N LYS A 5 7.91 18.20 29.98
CA LYS A 5 7.68 17.41 28.78
C LYS A 5 7.90 15.94 29.14
N THR A 6 6.85 15.21 29.41
CA THR A 6 6.89 13.74 29.52
C THR A 6 6.95 13.20 28.10
N ARG A 7 8.14 12.76 27.65
CA ARG A 7 8.29 12.05 26.38
C ARG A 7 7.65 10.67 26.55
N ILE A 8 6.55 10.43 25.86
CA ILE A 8 5.87 9.13 25.83
C ILE A 8 6.65 8.24 24.85
N MET A 9 7.02 7.06 25.33
CA MET A 9 7.87 6.10 24.63
C MET A 9 6.98 5.27 23.69
N SER A 10 6.91 5.65 22.41
CA SER A 10 6.28 4.82 21.38
C SER A 10 7.22 3.67 21.01
N ILE A 11 6.70 2.44 21.06
CA ILE A 11 7.42 1.23 20.66
C ILE A 11 7.55 1.24 19.14
N VAL A 12 8.76 1.51 18.66
CA VAL A 12 9.13 1.39 17.23
C VAL A 12 9.27 -0.10 16.92
N MET A 13 8.52 -0.60 15.93
CA MET A 13 8.82 -1.90 15.35
C MET A 13 8.78 -1.85 13.82
N SER A 14 9.88 -2.33 13.26
CA SER A 14 10.20 -2.41 11.83
C SER A 14 9.12 -3.16 11.06
N ALA A 15 8.73 -2.61 9.91
CA ALA A 15 7.93 -3.30 8.91
C ALA A 15 8.70 -4.52 8.39
N VAL A 16 8.35 -5.70 8.87
CA VAL A 16 8.76 -6.98 8.28
C VAL A 16 7.71 -7.34 7.23
N LEU A 17 8.10 -7.26 5.96
CA LEU A 17 7.32 -7.77 4.84
C LEU A 17 7.30 -9.31 4.90
N LEU A 18 6.14 -9.88 5.19
CA LEU A 18 5.88 -11.32 5.05
C LEU A 18 5.47 -11.61 3.60
N PHE A 19 6.36 -12.24 2.84
CA PHE A 19 5.98 -12.94 1.62
C PHE A 19 5.49 -14.35 1.97
N GLY A 20 4.21 -14.61 1.71
CA GLY A 20 3.61 -15.93 1.79
C GLY A 20 4.13 -16.82 0.65
N MET A 21 4.83 -17.89 1.00
CA MET A 21 5.07 -19.01 0.10
C MET A 21 4.08 -20.13 0.43
N SER A 22 3.02 -20.25 -0.38
CA SER A 22 2.26 -21.49 -0.48
C SER A 22 3.01 -22.45 -1.38
N ALA A 23 3.79 -23.34 -0.79
CA ALA A 23 4.33 -24.52 -1.46
C ALA A 23 3.71 -25.77 -0.83
N CYS A 24 2.67 -26.30 -1.48
CA CYS A 24 2.20 -27.66 -1.23
C CYS A 24 3.25 -28.65 -1.76
N SER A 25 3.86 -29.42 -0.86
CA SER A 25 4.67 -30.60 -1.20
C SER A 25 4.11 -31.82 -0.47
N SER A 26 3.57 -32.72 -1.28
CA SER A 26 3.33 -34.17 -1.13
C SER A 26 3.33 -34.80 0.28
N LYS A 27 2.21 -35.45 0.62
CA LYS A 27 2.16 -36.56 1.58
C LYS A 27 2.14 -37.91 0.86
N SER A 28 2.84 -38.87 1.47
CA SER A 28 3.11 -40.23 1.04
C SER A 28 2.00 -41.25 1.36
N SER A 29 2.17 -42.44 0.76
CA SER A 29 1.96 -43.82 1.26
C SER A 29 0.57 -44.49 1.22
N ASP A 30 0.46 -45.46 0.30
CA ASP A 30 0.02 -46.87 0.39
C ASP A 30 -1.09 -47.34 1.35
N LYS A 31 -2.11 -48.04 0.80
CA LYS A 31 -2.57 -49.40 1.21
C LYS A 31 -3.73 -49.99 0.35
N LYS A 32 -3.40 -51.07 -0.39
CA LYS A 32 -4.02 -52.41 -0.62
C LYS A 32 -5.56 -52.70 -0.57
N SER A 33 -5.98 -53.55 -1.54
CA SER A 33 -7.14 -54.50 -1.67
C SER A 33 -8.56 -53.91 -1.80
N ASP A 34 -9.54 -54.43 -2.56
CA ASP A 34 -9.93 -55.81 -2.93
C ASP A 34 -10.87 -55.82 -4.18
N ASP A 35 -11.07 -56.99 -4.78
CA ASP A 35 -11.85 -57.36 -5.98
C ASP A 35 -13.32 -56.89 -6.06
N ARG A 36 -13.78 -56.57 -7.27
CA ARG A 36 -15.07 -57.04 -7.86
C ARG A 36 -15.25 -56.63 -9.33
N ASP A 37 -15.38 -57.63 -10.19
CA ASP A 37 -16.03 -57.57 -11.51
C ASP A 37 -17.52 -57.19 -11.37
N GLU A 38 -18.00 -56.24 -12.19
CA GLU A 38 -19.24 -56.41 -12.96
C GLU A 38 -19.40 -55.32 -14.04
N HIS A 39 -19.69 -55.83 -15.23
CA HIS A 39 -19.93 -55.23 -16.55
C HIS A 39 -20.99 -54.11 -16.60
N VAL A 40 -20.63 -52.90 -17.07
CA VAL A 40 -21.60 -51.92 -17.62
C VAL A 40 -21.00 -51.15 -18.81
N GLU A 41 -21.78 -51.20 -19.89
CA GLU A 41 -21.79 -50.52 -21.20
C GLU A 41 -20.81 -49.37 -21.51
N GLU A 42 -20.17 -49.52 -22.68
CA GLU A 42 -19.61 -48.44 -23.51
C GLU A 42 -20.62 -47.30 -23.68
N LYS A 43 -20.26 -46.11 -23.18
CA LYS A 43 -20.71 -44.84 -23.73
C LYS A 43 -19.50 -43.98 -24.00
N ASP A 44 -19.30 -43.75 -25.29
CA ASP A 44 -18.40 -42.78 -25.87
C ASP A 44 -18.91 -41.37 -25.53
N ASP A 45 -18.39 -40.77 -24.46
CA ASP A 45 -18.47 -39.33 -24.22
C ASP A 45 -17.06 -38.78 -24.42
N THR A 46 -16.83 -38.22 -25.61
CA THR A 46 -15.67 -37.39 -25.90
C THR A 46 -15.81 -36.12 -25.07
N GLU A 47 -15.23 -36.12 -23.87
CA GLU A 47 -15.08 -34.93 -23.04
C GLU A 47 -14.07 -34.02 -23.75
N GLU A 48 -14.60 -33.03 -24.46
CA GLU A 48 -13.82 -31.95 -25.05
C GLU A 48 -13.22 -31.14 -23.89
N GLU A 49 -12.00 -31.53 -23.47
CA GLU A 49 -11.15 -30.76 -22.58
C GLU A 49 -10.98 -29.37 -23.19
N THR A 50 -11.86 -28.46 -22.80
CA THR A 50 -11.75 -27.05 -23.12
C THR A 50 -10.59 -26.54 -22.28
N THR A 51 -9.39 -26.68 -22.81
CA THR A 51 -8.19 -26.02 -22.32
C THR A 51 -8.45 -24.53 -22.41
N THR A 52 -9.01 -23.96 -21.35
CA THR A 52 -9.21 -22.53 -21.19
C THR A 52 -7.80 -21.96 -21.03
N THR A 53 -7.18 -21.67 -22.17
CA THR A 53 -5.90 -20.98 -22.24
C THR A 53 -6.19 -19.58 -21.72
N THR A 54 -6.06 -19.40 -20.41
CA THR A 54 -6.13 -18.08 -19.77
C THR A 54 -4.94 -17.32 -20.31
N THR A 55 -5.20 -16.54 -21.36
CA THR A 55 -4.23 -15.62 -21.94
C THR A 55 -3.92 -14.63 -20.83
N VAL A 56 -2.73 -14.75 -20.22
CA VAL A 56 -2.24 -13.77 -19.26
C VAL A 56 -2.18 -12.45 -20.04
N ALA A 57 -3.08 -11.52 -19.71
CA ALA A 57 -3.06 -10.20 -20.33
C ALA A 57 -1.67 -9.58 -20.09
N GLU A 58 -1.03 -9.09 -21.15
CA GLU A 58 0.22 -8.34 -21.00
C GLU A 58 -0.07 -7.11 -20.12
N ILE A 59 0.54 -7.09 -18.94
CA ILE A 59 0.49 -5.95 -18.05
C ILE A 59 1.35 -4.86 -18.69
N SER A 60 0.71 -3.80 -19.19
CA SER A 60 1.41 -2.67 -19.80
C SER A 60 1.91 -1.72 -18.72
N HIS A 61 3.22 -1.45 -18.71
CA HIS A 61 3.83 -0.48 -17.80
C HIS A 61 3.96 0.88 -18.49
N ARG A 62 3.32 1.89 -17.93
CA ARG A 62 3.56 3.29 -18.30
C ARG A 62 4.99 3.70 -17.97
N THR A 63 5.48 4.70 -18.72
CA THR A 63 6.81 5.28 -18.59
C THR A 63 6.72 6.80 -18.51
N PRO A 64 7.65 7.48 -17.82
CA PRO A 64 7.69 8.94 -17.76
C PRO A 64 7.96 9.54 -19.15
N THR A 65 7.31 10.66 -19.46
CA THR A 65 7.56 11.42 -20.69
C THR A 65 8.59 12.51 -20.42
N GLY A 66 9.87 12.17 -20.54
CA GLY A 66 10.98 13.09 -20.27
C GLY A 66 11.28 13.27 -18.79
N THR A 67 12.18 14.21 -18.47
CA THR A 67 12.57 14.56 -17.11
C THR A 67 11.56 15.50 -16.47
N CYS A 68 11.37 15.42 -15.16
CA CYS A 68 10.51 16.33 -14.41
C CYS A 68 11.19 16.81 -13.12
N THR A 69 10.80 17.98 -12.64
CA THR A 69 11.27 18.54 -11.38
C THR A 69 10.10 19.06 -10.56
N SER A 70 10.12 18.85 -9.24
CA SER A 70 9.09 19.36 -8.34
C SER A 70 9.67 19.60 -6.95
N ASP A 71 9.43 20.78 -6.39
CA ASP A 71 9.70 21.08 -4.98
C ASP A 71 8.70 20.38 -4.03
N LYS A 72 7.69 19.70 -4.59
CA LYS A 72 6.59 19.07 -3.86
C LYS A 72 6.72 17.57 -3.69
N PHE A 73 7.78 16.93 -4.18
CA PHE A 73 7.97 15.49 -3.96
C PHE A 73 7.85 15.14 -2.47
N ASN A 74 8.56 15.88 -1.60
CA ASN A 74 8.51 15.69 -0.14
C ASN A 74 7.78 16.85 0.57
N ASP A 75 6.51 17.12 0.24
CA ASP A 75 5.73 18.20 0.89
C ASP A 75 5.20 17.78 2.28
N TYR A 76 6.06 17.88 3.29
CA TYR A 76 5.71 17.55 4.68
C TYR A 76 4.61 18.41 5.32
N GLU A 77 4.27 19.54 4.70
CA GLU A 77 3.18 20.44 5.15
C GLU A 77 1.84 20.07 4.48
N ASP A 78 1.88 19.42 3.32
CA ASP A 78 0.70 19.01 2.54
C ASP A 78 0.89 17.62 1.93
N MET A 79 0.89 16.61 2.80
CA MET A 79 1.02 15.20 2.45
C MET A 79 -0.29 14.67 1.84
N SER A 80 -0.55 15.03 0.58
CA SER A 80 -1.82 14.75 -0.09
C SER A 80 -1.73 13.81 -1.27
N PHE A 81 -2.84 13.11 -1.48
CA PHE A 81 -3.17 12.42 -2.71
C PHE A 81 -4.57 12.83 -3.17
N PHE A 82 -4.87 12.58 -4.44
CA PHE A 82 -6.17 12.82 -5.02
C PHE A 82 -6.73 11.52 -5.58
N TYR A 83 -8.00 11.27 -5.32
CA TYR A 83 -8.74 10.13 -5.85
C TYR A 83 -10.14 10.58 -6.25
N ASN A 84 -10.60 10.19 -7.44
CA ASN A 84 -11.87 10.63 -8.03
C ASN A 84 -12.07 12.17 -7.99
N GLY A 85 -10.99 12.93 -8.23
CA GLY A 85 -11.00 14.39 -8.27
C GLY A 85 -11.10 15.07 -6.89
N LYS A 86 -11.07 14.32 -5.79
CA LYS A 86 -11.11 14.83 -4.42
C LYS A 86 -9.74 14.72 -3.77
N LYS A 87 -9.38 15.75 -3.00
CA LYS A 87 -8.10 15.84 -2.28
C LYS A 87 -8.24 15.22 -0.89
N TYR A 88 -7.29 14.38 -0.52
CA TYR A 88 -7.17 13.80 0.80
C TYR A 88 -5.78 14.10 1.36
N THR A 89 -5.72 14.58 2.61
CA THR A 89 -4.47 15.01 3.25
C THR A 89 -4.25 14.20 4.52
N LEU A 90 -3.08 13.53 4.61
CA LEU A 90 -2.70 12.78 5.80
C LEU A 90 -2.61 13.72 7.01
N GLY A 91 -3.07 13.25 8.18
CA GLY A 91 -3.16 14.03 9.41
C GLY A 91 -4.34 15.00 9.48
N VAL A 92 -5.13 15.15 8.41
CA VAL A 92 -6.24 16.11 8.33
C VAL A 92 -7.56 15.42 7.97
N THR A 93 -7.58 14.68 6.86
CA THR A 93 -8.77 13.99 6.37
C THR A 93 -9.16 12.86 7.32
N LYS A 94 -10.45 12.78 7.70
CA LYS A 94 -10.97 11.63 8.44
C LYS A 94 -11.32 10.49 7.50
N LEU A 95 -11.28 9.27 8.01
CA LEU A 95 -11.71 8.10 7.25
C LEU A 95 -13.19 8.22 6.79
N SER A 96 -14.06 8.75 7.66
CA SER A 96 -15.46 9.02 7.32
C SER A 96 -15.64 10.06 6.21
N ASP A 97 -14.71 11.01 6.04
CA ASP A 97 -14.79 11.97 4.93
C ASP A 97 -14.65 11.25 3.58
N MET A 98 -13.73 10.28 3.49
CA MET A 98 -13.56 9.46 2.28
C MET A 98 -14.81 8.60 1.99
N VAL A 99 -15.42 8.02 3.03
CA VAL A 99 -16.67 7.25 2.88
C VAL A 99 -17.81 8.14 2.38
N ASN A 100 -17.97 9.33 2.97
CA ASN A 100 -19.00 10.31 2.56
C ASN A 100 -18.80 10.78 1.12
N ASP A 101 -17.55 10.80 0.66
CA ASP A 101 -17.17 11.10 -0.71
C ASP A 101 -17.39 9.95 -1.69
N GLY A 102 -17.82 8.78 -1.21
CA GLY A 102 -18.16 7.60 -2.02
C GLY A 102 -17.03 6.58 -2.17
N VAL A 103 -15.94 6.70 -1.41
CA VAL A 103 -14.87 5.67 -1.41
C VAL A 103 -15.38 4.40 -0.74
N GLN A 104 -15.32 3.28 -1.46
CA GLN A 104 -15.76 1.97 -0.97
C GLN A 104 -14.58 1.18 -0.44
N PHE A 105 -14.49 1.04 0.88
CA PHE A 105 -13.43 0.27 1.53
C PHE A 105 -13.78 -1.21 1.62
N SER A 106 -12.78 -2.07 1.39
CA SER A 106 -12.94 -3.53 1.39
C SER A 106 -13.30 -4.10 2.78
N ASN A 107 -12.98 -3.38 3.87
CA ASN A 107 -13.19 -3.80 5.26
C ASN A 107 -14.09 -2.82 6.05
N ALA A 108 -15.04 -2.15 5.38
CA ALA A 108 -15.75 -1.00 5.93
C ALA A 108 -16.54 -1.27 7.23
N ASP A 109 -17.29 -2.38 7.31
CA ASP A 109 -18.38 -2.45 8.31
C ASP A 109 -17.93 -2.82 9.73
N SER A 110 -16.91 -3.67 9.91
CA SER A 110 -16.44 -4.05 11.25
C SER A 110 -15.37 -3.13 11.81
N ASP A 111 -14.50 -2.61 10.94
CA ASP A 111 -13.26 -1.98 11.38
C ASP A 111 -13.43 -0.48 11.66
N PHE A 112 -14.48 0.14 11.10
CA PHE A 112 -14.80 1.55 11.31
C PHE A 112 -15.20 1.91 12.75
N GLU A 113 -15.81 0.98 13.48
CA GLU A 113 -16.26 1.20 14.87
C GLU A 113 -15.25 0.74 15.92
N ILE A 114 -14.10 0.18 15.50
CA ILE A 114 -13.03 -0.17 16.42
C ILE A 114 -12.53 1.10 17.11
N VAL A 115 -12.44 1.06 18.44
CA VAL A 115 -11.95 2.17 19.25
C VAL A 115 -10.43 2.28 19.10
N VAL A 116 -9.98 3.44 18.65
CA VAL A 116 -8.59 3.87 18.62
C VAL A 116 -8.34 4.74 19.84
N GLU A 117 -7.44 4.27 20.71
CA GLU A 117 -7.05 4.99 21.93
C GLU A 117 -6.55 6.40 21.63
N LYS A 118 -6.79 7.33 22.55
CA LYS A 118 -6.24 8.70 22.48
C LYS A 118 -4.72 8.73 22.34
N GLN A 119 -4.20 9.78 21.69
CA GLN A 119 -2.76 10.01 21.47
C GLN A 119 -2.02 8.79 20.89
N SER A 120 -2.67 8.08 19.96
CA SER A 120 -2.18 6.86 19.35
C SER A 120 -1.95 7.02 17.85
N SER A 121 -0.79 6.54 17.40
CA SER A 121 -0.43 6.44 15.97
C SER A 121 -0.71 5.05 15.37
N PHE A 122 -1.56 4.23 16.01
CA PHE A 122 -1.63 2.77 15.80
C PHE A 122 -2.74 2.29 14.82
N TYR A 123 -2.29 1.65 13.72
CA TYR A 123 -2.59 0.29 13.18
C TYR A 123 -3.88 -0.17 12.51
N ILE A 124 -5.00 0.56 12.48
CA ILE A 124 -6.14 0.01 11.74
C ILE A 124 -5.94 0.27 10.25
N GLY A 125 -5.70 -0.81 9.51
CA GLY A 125 -5.47 -0.80 8.08
C GLY A 125 -6.77 -0.87 7.31
N PHE A 126 -6.92 0.05 6.35
CA PHE A 126 -8.04 0.09 5.42
C PHE A 126 -7.50 -0.01 3.99
N SER A 127 -8.31 -0.55 3.09
CA SER A 127 -7.97 -0.53 1.67
C SER A 127 -9.20 -0.32 0.82
N PHE A 128 -9.00 0.27 -0.34
CA PHE A 128 -10.02 0.38 -1.39
C PHE A 128 -9.36 0.11 -2.74
N ASP A 129 -10.14 -0.48 -3.65
CA ASP A 129 -9.66 -0.81 -4.98
C ASP A 129 -9.68 0.42 -5.89
N VAL A 130 -8.58 0.65 -6.60
CA VAL A 130 -8.48 1.68 -7.65
C VAL A 130 -8.92 1.09 -8.98
N ILE A 131 -8.40 -0.11 -9.28
CA ILE A 131 -8.80 -0.99 -10.39
C ILE A 131 -8.73 -2.44 -9.87
N PRO A 132 -9.30 -3.44 -10.58
CA PRO A 132 -9.19 -4.84 -10.15
C PRO A 132 -7.74 -5.23 -9.85
N TYR A 133 -7.51 -5.83 -8.68
CA TYR A 133 -6.19 -6.26 -8.18
C TYR A 133 -5.17 -5.15 -7.89
N ARG A 134 -5.59 -3.87 -7.86
CA ARG A 134 -4.75 -2.75 -7.41
C ARG A 134 -5.51 -1.90 -6.42
N SER A 135 -5.00 -1.86 -5.19
CA SER A 135 -5.65 -1.18 -4.07
C SER A 135 -4.74 -0.13 -3.47
N VAL A 136 -5.33 0.93 -2.93
CA VAL A 136 -4.65 1.83 -2.01
C VAL A 136 -4.77 1.24 -0.60
N GLY A 137 -3.67 1.19 0.14
CA GLY A 137 -3.65 0.90 1.57
C GLY A 137 -3.56 2.19 2.39
N LEU A 138 -4.36 2.30 3.45
CA LEU A 138 -4.33 3.41 4.39
C LEU A 138 -4.24 2.88 5.82
N THR A 139 -3.70 3.68 6.74
CA THR A 139 -3.95 3.52 8.18
C THR A 139 -4.58 4.78 8.75
N VAL A 140 -5.17 4.67 9.94
CA VAL A 140 -5.64 5.83 10.72
C VAL A 140 -4.84 6.04 11.99
N ALA A 141 -4.91 7.25 12.54
CA ALA A 141 -4.35 7.61 13.84
C ALA A 141 -5.29 8.54 14.61
N ASN A 142 -5.20 8.48 15.94
CA ASN A 142 -5.94 9.35 16.85
C ASN A 142 -4.96 10.24 17.63
N PHE A 143 -4.74 11.45 17.15
CA PHE A 143 -3.89 12.44 17.82
C PHE A 143 -4.64 13.30 18.85
N THR A 144 -5.87 12.93 19.21
CA THR A 144 -6.71 13.68 20.15
C THR A 144 -6.58 13.12 21.58
N ASP A 145 -7.15 13.83 22.56
CA ASP A 145 -7.14 13.44 23.97
C ASP A 145 -8.32 12.53 24.40
N ALA A 146 -9.14 12.10 23.45
CA ALA A 146 -10.27 11.18 23.68
C ALA A 146 -10.13 9.94 22.79
N ASP A 147 -10.67 8.81 23.26
CA ASP A 147 -10.79 7.62 22.43
C ASP A 147 -11.82 7.88 21.33
N LEU A 148 -11.53 7.43 20.10
CA LEU A 148 -12.36 7.67 18.93
C LEU A 148 -12.60 6.35 18.18
N PRO A 149 -13.77 6.13 17.56
CA PRO A 149 -13.90 5.06 16.59
C PRO A 149 -13.02 5.35 15.35
N ALA A 150 -12.55 4.31 14.67
CA ALA A 150 -11.62 4.43 13.55
C ALA A 150 -12.13 5.35 12.42
N LYS A 151 -13.43 5.32 12.13
CA LYS A 151 -14.07 6.22 11.14
C LYS A 151 -13.91 7.71 11.44
N ASP A 152 -13.74 8.07 12.72
CA ASP A 152 -13.62 9.47 13.16
C ASP A 152 -12.14 9.89 13.31
N CYS A 153 -11.21 8.94 13.15
CA CYS A 153 -9.77 9.17 13.14
C CYS A 153 -9.28 9.73 11.80
N VAL A 154 -8.13 10.40 11.82
CA VAL A 154 -7.50 10.93 10.61
C VAL A 154 -6.70 9.84 9.90
N ILE A 155 -6.63 9.88 8.58
CA ILE A 155 -5.72 9.04 7.81
C ILE A 155 -4.27 9.40 8.16
N SER A 156 -3.45 8.39 8.46
CA SER A 156 -2.08 8.56 8.96
C SER A 156 -1.03 7.96 8.02
N SER A 157 -1.44 7.06 7.13
CA SER A 157 -0.55 6.56 6.08
C SER A 157 -1.30 6.34 4.78
N PHE A 158 -0.52 6.28 3.72
CA PHE A 158 -0.94 5.93 2.38
C PHE A 158 0.12 5.03 1.75
N ASN A 159 -0.30 3.99 1.04
CA ASN A 159 0.55 3.11 0.24
C ASN A 159 -0.15 2.81 -1.08
N LEU A 160 0.54 3.03 -2.19
CA LEU A 160 0.12 2.60 -3.51
C LEU A 160 1.30 2.02 -4.28
N SER A 161 1.17 0.76 -4.67
CA SER A 161 2.16 0.02 -5.45
C SER A 161 1.70 -0.19 -6.90
N ALA A 162 2.65 -0.53 -7.77
CA ALA A 162 2.41 -0.78 -9.19
C ALA A 162 1.74 0.41 -9.91
N ILE A 163 2.18 1.63 -9.59
CA ILE A 163 1.64 2.89 -10.14
C ILE A 163 1.66 2.90 -11.67
N ARG A 164 2.69 2.30 -12.28
CA ARG A 164 2.88 2.24 -13.74
C ARG A 164 1.80 1.43 -14.46
N GLU A 165 1.07 0.60 -13.74
CA GLU A 165 -0.03 -0.20 -14.30
C GLU A 165 -1.39 0.49 -14.20
N LEU A 166 -1.46 1.60 -13.46
CA LEU A 166 -2.70 2.34 -13.27
C LEU A 166 -3.01 3.24 -14.47
N PRO A 167 -4.29 3.42 -14.82
CA PRO A 167 -4.71 4.45 -15.76
C PRO A 167 -4.23 5.84 -15.32
N ASP A 168 -3.95 6.70 -16.29
CA ASP A 168 -3.56 8.09 -16.01
C ASP A 168 -4.60 8.81 -15.18
N GLY A 169 -4.17 9.48 -14.12
CA GLY A 169 -5.05 10.22 -13.22
C GLY A 169 -5.88 9.36 -12.27
N ALA A 170 -5.67 8.04 -12.20
CA ALA A 170 -6.41 7.17 -11.28
C ALA A 170 -6.19 7.56 -9.82
N VAL A 171 -4.94 7.83 -9.45
CA VAL A 171 -4.53 8.47 -8.19
C VAL A 171 -3.41 9.45 -8.51
N THR A 172 -3.57 10.71 -8.11
CA THR A 172 -2.55 11.75 -8.36
C THR A 172 -2.05 12.38 -7.06
N TYR A 173 -0.99 13.18 -7.18
CA TYR A 173 -0.30 13.80 -6.05
C TYR A 173 -0.05 15.29 -6.32
N ASN A 174 0.47 15.99 -5.32
CA ASN A 174 0.98 17.36 -5.47
C ASN A 174 2.27 17.46 -6.31
N PHE A 175 2.77 16.33 -6.81
CA PHE A 175 3.98 16.18 -7.62
C PHE A 175 3.68 15.23 -8.79
N PRO A 176 4.56 15.14 -9.81
CA PRO A 176 4.33 14.31 -10.99
C PRO A 176 4.03 12.84 -10.64
N GLU A 177 3.06 12.23 -11.32
CA GLU A 177 2.63 10.84 -11.08
C GLU A 177 3.70 9.81 -11.51
N LEU A 178 4.37 10.07 -12.64
CA LEU A 178 5.42 9.23 -13.19
C LEU A 178 6.71 10.02 -13.32
N PHE A 179 7.78 9.48 -12.73
CA PHE A 179 9.10 10.10 -12.68
C PHE A 179 10.18 9.03 -12.46
N THR A 180 11.44 9.42 -12.71
CA THR A 180 12.61 8.57 -12.47
C THR A 180 13.22 8.82 -11.10
N LYS A 181 14.08 7.92 -10.65
CA LYS A 181 14.88 8.13 -9.43
C LYS A 181 15.70 9.42 -9.50
N ASP A 182 16.29 9.69 -10.66
CA ASP A 182 17.13 10.86 -10.85
C ASP A 182 16.30 12.16 -10.81
N ASP A 183 15.08 12.16 -11.36
CA ASP A 183 14.16 13.31 -11.24
C ASP A 183 13.90 13.66 -9.76
N LEU A 184 13.68 12.64 -8.93
CA LEU A 184 13.45 12.81 -7.50
C LEU A 184 14.71 13.37 -6.81
N ILE A 185 15.86 12.69 -6.93
CA ILE A 185 17.10 13.10 -6.25
C ILE A 185 17.54 14.50 -6.68
N ASN A 186 17.43 14.82 -7.97
CA ASN A 186 17.75 16.15 -8.48
C ASN A 186 16.80 17.24 -7.95
N SER A 187 15.58 16.89 -7.56
CA SER A 187 14.59 17.83 -7.06
C SER A 187 14.69 18.06 -5.55
N VAL A 188 14.89 17.01 -4.76
CA VAL A 188 14.81 17.08 -3.29
C VAL A 188 16.08 16.64 -2.56
N GLY A 189 17.13 16.27 -3.28
CA GLY A 189 18.41 15.84 -2.73
C GLY A 189 18.44 14.37 -2.33
N GLU A 190 19.47 14.01 -1.57
CA GLU A 190 19.70 12.63 -1.13
C GLU A 190 18.69 12.19 -0.04
N PRO A 191 18.26 10.92 -0.03
CA PRO A 191 17.37 10.39 1.00
C PRO A 191 18.08 10.23 2.35
N ALA A 192 17.29 10.16 3.42
CA ALA A 192 17.80 9.85 4.75
C ALA A 192 18.34 8.41 4.83
N ARG A 193 17.73 7.50 4.07
CA ARG A 193 18.13 6.09 3.97
C ARG A 193 17.71 5.52 2.62
N SER A 194 18.49 4.56 2.13
CA SER A 194 18.23 3.86 0.87
C SER A 194 18.57 2.37 0.97
N SER A 195 17.90 1.56 0.17
CA SER A 195 18.24 0.14 -0.05
C SER A 195 18.02 -0.26 -1.50
N GLU A 196 18.72 -1.31 -1.94
CA GLU A 196 18.56 -1.88 -3.28
C GLU A 196 18.53 -3.40 -3.22
N PHE A 197 17.77 -4.01 -4.12
CA PHE A 197 17.71 -5.46 -4.29
C PHE A 197 17.21 -5.82 -5.69
N ASP A 198 17.60 -6.99 -6.19
CA ASP A 198 17.08 -7.55 -7.44
C ASP A 198 15.97 -8.56 -7.13
N SER A 199 14.88 -8.53 -7.89
CA SER A 199 13.80 -9.52 -7.79
C SER A 199 13.17 -9.75 -9.15
N ASN A 200 12.99 -11.02 -9.52
CA ASN A 200 12.36 -11.43 -10.78
C ASN A 200 12.97 -10.79 -12.05
N GLY A 201 14.28 -10.48 -12.02
CA GLY A 201 14.98 -9.85 -13.14
C GLY A 201 14.86 -8.33 -13.23
N SER A 202 14.17 -7.69 -12.28
CA SER A 202 14.11 -6.24 -12.14
C SER A 202 14.94 -5.75 -10.96
N LYS A 203 15.56 -4.59 -11.11
CA LYS A 203 16.24 -3.88 -10.02
C LYS A 203 15.23 -3.05 -9.25
N TYR A 204 15.21 -3.18 -7.93
CA TYR A 204 14.43 -2.35 -7.03
C TYR A 204 15.34 -1.44 -6.20
N GLU A 205 14.96 -0.17 -6.09
CA GLU A 205 15.65 0.84 -5.29
C GLU A 205 14.63 1.55 -4.41
N ILE A 206 14.81 1.50 -3.10
CA ILE A 206 13.93 2.14 -2.12
C ILE A 206 14.66 3.35 -1.56
N LEU A 207 14.06 4.54 -1.70
CA LEU A 207 14.56 5.79 -1.11
C LEU A 207 13.57 6.26 -0.05
N THR A 208 14.06 6.63 1.13
CA THR A 208 13.22 7.15 2.21
C THR A 208 13.68 8.52 2.68
N TYR A 209 12.76 9.46 2.69
CA TYR A 209 12.93 10.83 3.15
C TYR A 209 12.13 11.03 4.44
N GLU A 210 12.76 11.60 5.46
CA GLU A 210 12.20 11.68 6.80
C GLU A 210 12.29 13.10 7.38
N GLN A 211 11.24 13.52 8.07
CA GLN A 211 11.24 14.71 8.91
C GLN A 211 10.79 14.31 10.32
N ALA A 212 11.58 14.68 11.33
CA ALA A 212 11.30 14.31 12.71
C ALA A 212 9.97 14.94 13.17
N SER A 213 9.15 14.14 13.84
CA SER A 213 7.93 14.60 14.51
C SER A 213 8.28 15.55 15.67
N GLU A 214 7.46 16.58 15.86
CA GLU A 214 7.65 17.53 16.96
C GLU A 214 6.98 17.07 18.26
N VAL A 215 5.99 16.18 18.14
CA VAL A 215 5.13 15.72 19.24
C VAL A 215 5.53 14.32 19.72
N TYR A 216 5.81 13.41 18.79
CA TYR A 216 6.04 11.99 19.04
C TYR A 216 7.50 11.59 18.74
N MET A 217 7.93 10.46 19.30
CA MET A 217 9.17 9.83 18.86
C MET A 217 8.91 9.14 17.52
N GLY A 218 9.46 9.69 16.45
CA GLY A 218 9.34 9.13 15.11
C GLY A 218 9.51 10.18 14.03
N TYR A 219 9.16 9.81 12.81
CA TYR A 219 9.27 10.65 11.63
C TYR A 219 7.97 10.59 10.85
N ARG A 220 7.60 11.71 10.24
CA ARG A 220 6.79 11.67 9.02
C ARG A 220 7.71 11.40 7.85
N SER A 221 7.24 10.66 6.85
CA SER A 221 8.10 10.15 5.80
C SER A 221 7.43 10.01 4.45
N TYR A 222 8.27 10.08 3.42
CA TYR A 222 7.99 9.63 2.07
C TYR A 222 8.91 8.46 1.75
N VAL A 223 8.35 7.38 1.22
CA VAL A 223 9.09 6.22 0.71
C VAL A 223 8.75 6.03 -0.75
N TYR A 224 9.79 5.98 -1.58
CA TYR A 224 9.67 5.75 -3.01
C TYR A 224 10.40 4.46 -3.36
N THR A 225 9.69 3.53 -3.98
CA THR A 225 10.30 2.34 -4.57
C THR A 225 10.32 2.52 -6.07
N PHE A 226 11.51 2.45 -6.65
CA PHE A 226 11.75 2.46 -8.08
C PHE A 226 11.96 1.02 -8.56
N MET A 227 11.37 0.69 -9.70
CA MET A 227 11.60 -0.56 -10.43
C MET A 227 12.24 -0.21 -11.77
N ASP A 228 13.46 -0.69 -11.98
CA ASP A 228 14.29 -0.37 -13.15
C ASP A 228 14.43 1.16 -13.38
N GLY A 229 14.62 1.91 -12.28
CA GLY A 229 14.83 3.35 -12.28
C GLY A 229 13.57 4.22 -12.38
N VAL A 230 12.39 3.62 -12.55
CA VAL A 230 11.10 4.34 -12.67
C VAL A 230 10.23 4.09 -11.44
N ILE A 231 9.53 5.12 -10.98
CA ILE A 231 8.65 5.01 -9.80
C ILE A 231 7.67 3.84 -9.93
N ASN A 232 7.56 3.03 -8.88
CA ASN A 232 6.67 1.87 -8.82
C ASN A 232 5.73 1.93 -7.61
N THR A 233 6.25 2.33 -6.45
CA THR A 233 5.48 2.43 -5.20
C THR A 233 5.74 3.78 -4.55
N ILE A 234 4.68 4.39 -4.04
CA ILE A 234 4.73 5.57 -3.16
C ILE A 234 4.10 5.18 -1.83
N GLU A 235 4.82 5.48 -0.75
CA GLU A 235 4.29 5.41 0.60
C GLU A 235 4.47 6.76 1.30
N MET A 236 3.45 7.18 2.03
CA MET A 236 3.46 8.38 2.85
C MET A 236 3.05 8.01 4.26
N SER A 237 3.74 8.52 5.27
CA SER A 237 3.37 8.35 6.67
C SER A 237 3.44 9.70 7.39
N TYR A 238 2.35 10.06 8.04
CA TYR A 238 2.23 11.30 8.79
C TYR A 238 2.36 11.06 10.29
N LEU A 239 3.15 11.93 10.91
CA LEU A 239 3.30 12.04 12.34
C LEU A 239 3.52 13.53 12.68
N PRO A 240 2.69 14.14 13.55
CA PRO A 240 2.75 15.57 13.83
C PRO A 240 4.03 15.95 14.58
#